data_AF-A0A7J8C7A0-F1
#
_entry.id   AF-A0A7J8C7A0-F1
#
_cell.length_a   1.000
_cell.length_b   1.000
_cell.length_c   1.000
_cell.angle_alpha   90.00
_cell.angle_beta   90.00
_cell.angle_gamma   90.00
#
_symmetry.space_group_name_H-M   'P 1'
#
loop_
_entity.id
_entity.type
_entity.pdbx_description
1 polymer ?
#
loop_
_entity_poly.entity_id
_entity_poly.type
_entity_poly.pdbx_seq_one_letter_code
_entity_poly.pdbx_strand_id
1 'polypeptide(L)'
;MGKGSFKQCLSFNDALIRFSRDHLRGEAIAPHYVSYLLAALNHQSALSSSVSVLQPDGVALGALAPVEAALDELQRRICRLVLEALLLELQPLFATLPSRHWLSSPELLDDVCERTACFCRNFWRVRNPAFQMLLAEAERTVVLQYLSALMQRRLVCRGAEERNQAAERMQHDATQLRNLFLDLGLEESVHCAPVLLTLRNLLNLHDLTMLGLEVASLRQQFPDVNEDHVSALLDLRGDVSREQRLAAISSLQDGPQPSPLPGHRALFSLVPAPTPASSSCLLGTCA
;
A
#
# COMPACT_ATOMS: atom_id res chain seq x y z
N MET A 1 -0.77 47.02 -31.26
CA MET A 1 -0.60 45.55 -31.42
C MET A 1 -0.31 44.96 -30.04
N GLY A 2 -1.35 44.57 -29.30
CA GLY A 2 -1.18 43.86 -28.03
C GLY A 2 -0.98 42.38 -28.30
N LYS A 3 0.21 41.85 -27.96
CA LYS A 3 0.44 40.40 -27.93
C LYS A 3 -0.39 39.84 -26.77
N GLY A 4 -1.54 39.25 -27.10
CA GLY A 4 -2.26 38.39 -26.17
C GLY A 4 -1.34 37.22 -25.81
N SER A 5 -0.87 37.19 -24.57
CA SER A 5 -0.21 36.01 -24.01
C SER A 5 -1.24 34.90 -24.00
N PHE A 6 -1.13 33.93 -24.91
CA PHE A 6 -1.88 32.68 -24.83
C PHE A 6 -1.54 32.05 -23.48
N LYS A 7 -2.46 32.10 -22.52
CA LYS A 7 -2.38 31.26 -21.33
C LYS A 7 -2.32 29.83 -21.84
N GLN A 8 -1.23 29.14 -21.53
CA GLN A 8 -1.06 27.72 -21.80
C GLN A 8 -2.31 27.01 -21.27
N CYS A 9 -3.09 26.37 -22.16
CA CYS A 9 -4.27 25.63 -21.76
C CYS A 9 -3.76 24.41 -21.00
N LEU A 10 -3.77 24.46 -19.67
CA LEU A 10 -3.40 23.34 -18.82
C LEU A 10 -4.40 22.22 -19.10
N SER A 11 -3.92 20.99 -19.31
CA SER A 11 -4.81 19.84 -19.42
C SER A 11 -5.61 19.68 -18.13
N PHE A 12 -6.77 19.01 -18.18
CA PHE A 12 -7.53 18.73 -16.96
C PHE A 12 -6.69 17.96 -15.92
N ASN A 13 -5.80 17.07 -16.38
CA ASN A 13 -4.85 16.35 -15.53
C ASN A 13 -3.88 17.33 -14.83
N ASP A 14 -3.30 18.28 -15.57
CA ASP A 14 -2.41 19.30 -14.98
C ASP A 14 -3.14 20.19 -13.97
N ALA A 15 -4.39 20.55 -14.26
CA ALA A 15 -5.23 21.32 -13.35
C ALA A 15 -5.52 20.54 -12.06
N LEU A 16 -5.84 19.24 -12.14
CA LEU A 16 -6.04 18.39 -10.97
C LEU A 16 -4.76 18.24 -10.14
N ILE A 17 -3.62 18.00 -10.79
CA ILE A 17 -2.32 17.88 -10.10
C ILE A 17 -2.00 19.15 -9.33
N ARG A 18 -2.21 20.31 -9.96
CA ARG A 18 -1.98 21.59 -9.33
C ARG A 18 -2.95 21.82 -8.18
N PHE A 19 -4.24 21.59 -8.39
CA PHE A 19 -5.27 21.68 -7.36
C PHE A 19 -4.92 20.84 -6.12
N SER A 20 -4.52 19.58 -6.33
CA SER A 20 -4.09 18.69 -5.26
C SER A 20 -2.81 19.15 -4.58
N ARG A 21 -1.81 19.58 -5.35
CA ARG A 21 -0.55 20.11 -4.79
C ARG A 21 -0.80 21.33 -3.89
N ASP A 22 -1.58 22.29 -4.38
CA ASP A 22 -1.88 23.54 -3.68
C ASP A 22 -2.66 23.24 -2.38
N HIS A 23 -3.57 22.26 -2.41
CA HIS A 23 -4.27 21.78 -1.22
C HIS A 23 -3.34 21.10 -0.21
N LEU A 24 -2.55 20.11 -0.64
CA LEU A 24 -1.69 19.31 0.23
C LEU A 24 -0.57 20.13 0.86
N ARG A 25 -0.12 21.21 0.20
CA ARG A 25 0.86 22.17 0.74
C ARG A 25 0.26 23.25 1.64
N GLY A 26 -1.07 23.31 1.75
CA GLY A 26 -1.76 24.38 2.47
C GLY A 26 -1.72 25.74 1.76
N GLU A 27 -1.32 25.79 0.49
CA GLU A 27 -1.32 27.01 -0.32
C GLU A 27 -2.75 27.43 -0.71
N ALA A 28 -3.66 26.46 -0.89
CA ALA A 28 -5.08 26.69 -1.13
C ALA A 28 -5.95 25.56 -0.52
N ILE A 29 -6.58 25.83 0.62
CA ILE A 29 -7.39 24.82 1.33
C ILE A 29 -8.72 24.60 0.59
N ALA A 30 -8.97 23.36 0.16
CA ALA A 30 -10.23 22.91 -0.40
C ALA A 30 -11.03 22.12 0.66
N PRO A 31 -12.11 22.68 1.23
CA PRO A 31 -12.85 22.04 2.34
C PRO A 31 -13.41 20.64 2.02
N HIS A 32 -13.72 20.40 0.74
CA HIS A 32 -14.26 19.13 0.25
C HIS A 32 -13.34 18.46 -0.76
N TYR A 33 -12.02 18.56 -0.52
CA TYR A 33 -10.97 18.06 -1.42
C TYR A 33 -11.24 16.66 -1.97
N VAL A 34 -11.44 15.67 -1.08
CA VAL A 34 -11.72 14.28 -1.48
C VAL A 34 -13.02 14.20 -2.28
N SER A 35 -14.09 14.88 -1.86
CA SER A 35 -15.37 14.87 -2.57
C SER A 35 -15.25 15.43 -3.99
N TYR A 36 -14.41 16.45 -4.22
CA TYR A 36 -14.15 16.98 -5.56
C TYR A 36 -13.41 15.98 -6.45
N LEU A 37 -12.43 15.25 -5.91
CA LEU A 37 -11.75 14.18 -6.64
C LEU A 37 -12.72 13.04 -7.00
N LEU A 38 -13.59 12.62 -6.08
CA LEU A 38 -14.57 11.56 -6.33
C LEU A 38 -15.64 12.01 -7.34
N ALA A 39 -16.02 13.28 -7.34
CA ALA A 39 -16.88 13.84 -8.39
C ALA A 39 -16.18 13.78 -9.77
N ALA A 40 -14.90 14.16 -9.84
CA ALA A 40 -14.10 14.03 -11.06
C ALA A 40 -14.00 12.57 -11.54
N LEU A 41 -13.83 11.61 -10.62
CA LEU A 41 -13.83 10.18 -10.92
C LEU A 41 -15.15 9.73 -11.55
N ASN A 42 -16.28 10.12 -10.94
CA ASN A 42 -17.61 9.80 -11.47
C ASN A 42 -17.84 10.40 -12.87
N HIS A 43 -17.39 11.62 -13.11
CA HIS A 43 -17.48 12.26 -14.42
C HIS A 43 -16.58 11.57 -15.46
N GLN A 44 -15.35 11.19 -15.08
CA GLN A 44 -14.46 10.41 -15.94
C GLN A 44 -15.10 9.06 -16.30
N SER A 45 -15.69 8.35 -15.33
CA SER A 45 -16.33 7.06 -15.58
C SER A 45 -17.54 7.20 -16.51
N ALA A 46 -18.38 8.23 -16.31
CA ALA A 46 -19.51 8.51 -17.20
C ALA A 46 -19.07 8.85 -18.63
N LEU A 47 -17.99 9.63 -18.77
CA LEU A 47 -17.41 9.94 -20.07
C LEU A 47 -16.87 8.67 -20.74
N SER A 48 -16.11 7.85 -20.00
CA SER A 48 -15.55 6.58 -20.48
C SER A 48 -16.62 5.64 -21.02
N SER A 49 -17.76 5.48 -20.31
CA SER A 49 -18.88 4.66 -20.78
C SER A 49 -19.57 5.23 -22.02
N SER A 50 -19.44 6.54 -22.27
CA SER A 50 -20.07 7.21 -23.40
C SER A 50 -19.19 7.22 -24.66
N VAL A 51 -17.88 7.02 -24.53
CA VAL A 51 -16.91 7.09 -25.66
C VAL A 51 -17.32 6.18 -26.81
N SER A 52 -17.72 4.94 -26.53
CA SER A 52 -18.13 3.98 -27.57
C SER A 52 -19.41 4.40 -28.30
N VAL A 53 -20.31 5.13 -27.64
CA VAL A 53 -21.57 5.64 -28.24
C VAL A 53 -21.32 6.91 -29.06
N LEU A 54 -20.30 7.69 -28.70
CA LEU A 54 -19.93 8.93 -29.38
C LEU A 54 -19.05 8.70 -30.62
N GLN A 55 -18.77 7.44 -30.99
CA GLN A 55 -18.03 7.11 -32.21
C GLN A 55 -18.84 7.56 -33.45
N PRO A 56 -18.31 8.48 -34.28
CA PRO A 56 -18.99 8.88 -35.51
C PRO A 56 -19.00 7.71 -36.51
N ASP A 57 -20.10 7.55 -37.23
CA ASP A 57 -20.21 6.56 -38.31
C ASP A 57 -19.11 6.79 -39.37
N GLY A 58 -18.37 5.72 -39.70
CA GLY A 58 -17.32 5.73 -40.73
C GLY A 58 -15.91 6.02 -40.23
N VAL A 59 -15.68 6.14 -38.92
CA VAL A 59 -14.34 6.28 -38.34
C VAL A 59 -13.65 4.92 -38.21
N ALA A 60 -12.34 4.87 -38.51
CA ALA A 60 -11.53 3.65 -38.43
C ALA A 60 -11.52 3.05 -37.00
N LEU A 61 -11.55 1.72 -36.93
CA LEU A 61 -11.42 0.98 -35.67
C LEU A 61 -10.14 1.42 -34.93
N GLY A 62 -10.28 1.86 -33.68
CA GLY A 62 -9.15 2.32 -32.85
C GLY A 62 -8.86 3.82 -32.87
N ALA A 63 -9.63 4.64 -33.61
CA ALA A 63 -9.43 6.09 -33.62
C ALA A 63 -9.63 6.76 -32.23
N LEU A 64 -10.42 6.14 -31.34
CA LEU A 64 -10.64 6.62 -29.98
C LEU A 64 -9.67 6.03 -28.94
N ALA A 65 -8.77 5.13 -29.32
CA ALA A 65 -7.81 4.53 -28.40
C ALA A 65 -6.97 5.58 -27.62
N PRO A 66 -6.53 6.71 -28.22
CA PRO A 66 -5.86 7.77 -27.46
C PRO A 66 -6.74 8.43 -26.40
N VAL A 67 -8.04 8.54 -26.65
CA VAL A 67 -9.02 9.13 -25.71
C VAL A 67 -9.28 8.16 -24.56
N GLU A 68 -9.48 6.88 -24.86
CA GLU A 68 -9.65 5.82 -23.87
C GLU A 68 -8.42 5.74 -22.95
N ALA A 69 -7.21 5.72 -23.53
CA ALA A 69 -5.97 5.74 -22.77
C ALA A 69 -5.82 6.99 -21.88
N ALA A 70 -6.25 8.16 -22.36
CA ALA A 70 -6.22 9.40 -21.57
C ALA A 70 -7.24 9.37 -20.41
N LEU A 71 -8.40 8.74 -20.59
CA LEU A 71 -9.39 8.56 -19.53
C LEU A 71 -8.93 7.54 -18.49
N ASP A 72 -8.25 6.47 -18.90
CA ASP A 72 -7.64 5.49 -17.99
C ASP A 72 -6.52 6.12 -17.16
N GLU A 73 -5.68 6.96 -17.78
CA GLU A 73 -4.66 7.74 -17.07
C GLU A 73 -5.30 8.70 -16.07
N LEU A 74 -6.36 9.40 -16.48
CA LEU A 74 -7.09 10.30 -15.59
C LEU A 74 -7.70 9.55 -14.40
N GLN A 75 -8.30 8.37 -14.63
CA GLN A 75 -8.85 7.53 -13.57
C GLN A 75 -7.75 7.14 -12.57
N ARG A 76 -6.64 6.57 -13.05
CA ARG A 76 -5.50 6.17 -12.21
C ARG A 76 -4.95 7.35 -11.42
N ARG A 77 -4.86 8.53 -12.04
CA ARG A 77 -4.41 9.74 -11.37
C ARG A 77 -5.36 10.16 -10.25
N ILE A 78 -6.66 10.22 -10.51
CA ILE A 78 -7.65 10.62 -9.51
C ILE A 78 -7.63 9.65 -8.32
N CYS A 79 -7.64 8.34 -8.58
CA CYS A 79 -7.55 7.32 -7.54
C CYS A 79 -6.28 7.51 -6.70
N ARG A 80 -5.13 7.72 -7.33
CA ARG A 80 -3.88 7.99 -6.62
C ARG A 80 -3.97 9.22 -5.70
N LEU A 81 -4.55 10.32 -6.18
CA LEU A 81 -4.70 11.55 -5.37
C LEU A 81 -5.64 11.36 -4.18
N VAL A 82 -6.68 10.54 -4.33
CA VAL A 82 -7.57 10.15 -3.22
C VAL A 82 -6.79 9.32 -2.19
N LEU A 83 -6.01 8.33 -2.63
CA LEU A 83 -5.25 7.45 -1.74
C LEU A 83 -4.08 8.18 -1.06
N GLU A 84 -3.47 9.17 -1.72
CA GLU A 84 -2.48 10.07 -1.11
C GLU A 84 -3.09 10.86 0.06
N ALA A 85 -4.36 11.26 -0.03
CA ALA A 85 -5.06 11.92 1.07
C ALA A 85 -5.28 10.96 2.25
N LEU A 86 -5.73 9.73 1.99
CA LEU A 86 -5.87 8.70 3.02
C LEU A 86 -4.51 8.44 3.69
N LEU A 87 -3.45 8.28 2.90
CA LEU A 87 -2.11 8.04 3.40
C LEU A 87 -1.64 9.13 4.37
N LEU A 88 -1.87 10.41 4.04
CA LEU A 88 -1.51 11.52 4.92
C LEU A 88 -2.24 11.47 6.26
N GLU A 89 -3.49 11.01 6.29
CA GLU A 89 -4.24 10.84 7.54
C GLU A 89 -3.71 9.68 8.39
N LEU A 90 -3.25 8.60 7.76
CA LEU A 90 -2.80 7.38 8.45
C LEU A 90 -1.32 7.41 8.85
N GLN A 91 -0.49 8.18 8.15
CA GLN A 91 0.95 8.27 8.38
C GLN A 91 1.35 8.48 9.87
N PRO A 92 0.75 9.41 10.64
CA PRO A 92 1.14 9.58 12.05
C PRO A 92 0.84 8.36 12.92
N LEU A 93 -0.23 7.61 12.62
CA LEU A 93 -0.61 6.40 13.37
C LEU A 93 0.38 5.26 13.11
N PHE A 94 0.79 5.08 11.85
CA PHE A 94 1.79 4.08 11.47
C PHE A 94 3.23 4.48 11.83
N ALA A 95 3.50 5.76 12.10
CA ALA A 95 4.79 6.22 12.60
C ALA A 95 5.10 5.71 14.02
N THR A 96 4.09 5.24 14.75
CA THR A 96 4.22 4.70 16.11
C THR A 96 4.14 3.17 16.19
N LEU A 97 3.95 2.48 15.06
CA LEU A 97 3.82 1.01 14.98
C LEU A 97 4.98 0.39 14.18
N PRO A 98 5.49 -0.81 14.50
CA PRO A 98 5.29 -1.52 15.75
C PRO A 98 6.05 -0.81 16.89
N SER A 99 5.55 -0.97 18.10
CA SER A 99 6.18 -0.52 19.35
C SER A 99 6.01 -1.59 20.43
N ARG A 100 6.62 -1.40 21.61
CA ARG A 100 6.34 -2.31 22.73
C ARG A 100 4.90 -2.19 23.24
N HIS A 101 4.27 -1.03 23.07
CA HIS A 101 2.86 -0.85 23.40
C HIS A 101 1.94 -1.60 22.43
N TRP A 102 2.34 -1.70 21.15
CA TRP A 102 1.65 -2.55 20.15
C TRP A 102 1.58 -4.02 20.56
N LEU A 103 2.61 -4.55 21.23
CA LEU A 103 2.57 -5.93 21.74
C LEU A 103 1.51 -6.15 22.82
N SER A 104 1.19 -5.13 23.61
CA SER A 104 0.33 -5.27 24.80
C SER A 104 -1.04 -4.62 24.67
N SER A 105 -1.28 -3.80 23.66
CA SER A 105 -2.53 -3.05 23.49
C SER A 105 -3.24 -3.43 22.19
N PRO A 106 -4.40 -4.10 22.28
CA PRO A 106 -5.15 -4.50 21.10
C PRO A 106 -5.84 -3.34 20.38
N GLU A 107 -5.98 -2.21 21.05
CA GLU A 107 -6.74 -1.04 20.61
C GLU A 107 -5.94 -0.11 19.69
N LEU A 108 -4.62 -0.34 19.54
CA LEU A 108 -3.77 0.57 18.77
C LEU A 108 -4.06 0.62 17.27
N LEU A 109 -4.74 -0.40 16.72
CA LEU A 109 -5.21 -0.38 15.34
C LEU A 109 -6.62 0.20 15.21
N ASP A 110 -7.34 0.43 16.32
CA ASP A 110 -8.71 0.95 16.29
C ASP A 110 -8.74 2.36 15.71
N ASP A 111 -7.76 3.23 16.07
CA ASP A 111 -7.62 4.57 15.49
C ASP A 111 -7.40 4.52 13.96
N VAL A 112 -6.60 3.56 13.49
CA VAL A 112 -6.36 3.34 12.05
C VAL A 112 -7.65 2.89 11.37
N CYS A 113 -8.38 1.97 11.99
CA CYS A 113 -9.65 1.46 11.48
C CYS A 113 -10.71 2.57 11.44
N GLU A 114 -10.85 3.37 12.50
CA GLU A 114 -11.81 4.48 12.57
C GLU A 114 -11.52 5.54 11.51
N ARG A 115 -10.25 5.97 11.39
CA ARG A 115 -9.82 6.96 10.41
C ARG A 115 -10.08 6.47 8.99
N THR A 116 -9.73 5.21 8.71
CA THR A 116 -9.97 4.57 7.41
C THR A 116 -11.46 4.46 7.10
N ALA A 117 -12.28 3.99 8.05
CA ALA A 117 -13.72 3.91 7.90
C ALA A 117 -14.32 5.29 7.60
N CYS A 118 -13.91 6.32 8.35
CA CYS A 118 -14.36 7.68 8.16
C CYS A 118 -14.00 8.23 6.78
N PHE A 119 -12.78 7.96 6.32
CA PHE A 119 -12.33 8.34 4.99
C PHE A 119 -13.14 7.64 3.90
N CYS A 120 -13.28 6.31 3.97
CA CYS A 120 -13.99 5.49 2.99
C CYS A 120 -15.49 5.81 2.92
N ARG A 121 -16.11 6.37 3.98
CA ARG A 121 -17.49 6.89 3.92
C ARG A 121 -17.68 7.91 2.81
N ASN A 122 -16.65 8.65 2.39
CA ASN A 122 -16.75 9.57 1.25
C ASN A 122 -17.09 8.86 -0.07
N PHE A 123 -16.84 7.56 -0.19
CA PHE A 123 -17.00 6.79 -1.43
C PHE A 123 -18.46 6.45 -1.75
N TRP A 124 -19.42 6.79 -0.87
CA TRP A 124 -20.83 6.41 -1.00
C TRP A 124 -21.51 6.84 -2.31
N ARG A 125 -21.01 7.90 -2.98
CA ARG A 125 -21.51 8.36 -4.29
C ARG A 125 -20.74 7.80 -5.48
N VAL A 126 -19.66 7.04 -5.26
CA VAL A 126 -18.88 6.43 -6.34
C VAL A 126 -19.66 5.23 -6.88
N ARG A 127 -19.77 5.13 -8.20
CA ARG A 127 -20.51 4.04 -8.85
C ARG A 127 -19.62 2.81 -9.02
N ASN A 128 -20.24 1.62 -9.05
CA ASN A 128 -19.55 0.41 -9.48
C ASN A 128 -19.19 0.50 -10.99
N PRO A 129 -18.05 -0.07 -11.43
CA PRO A 129 -17.06 -0.84 -10.65
C PRO A 129 -15.99 0.02 -9.93
N ALA A 130 -15.99 1.34 -10.13
CA ALA A 130 -14.99 2.24 -9.55
C ALA A 130 -14.99 2.24 -8.01
N PHE A 131 -16.16 2.02 -7.39
CA PHE A 131 -16.29 1.86 -5.94
C PHE A 131 -15.46 0.69 -5.40
N GLN A 132 -15.65 -0.52 -5.94
CA GLN A 132 -14.88 -1.72 -5.54
C GLN A 132 -13.39 -1.54 -5.77
N MET A 133 -13.01 -0.97 -6.91
CA MET A 133 -11.61 -0.68 -7.21
C MET A 133 -10.99 0.28 -6.20
N LEU A 134 -11.67 1.39 -5.87
CA LEU A 134 -11.17 2.37 -4.92
C LEU A 134 -11.07 1.80 -3.50
N LEU A 135 -12.03 0.97 -3.09
CA LEU A 135 -12.02 0.32 -1.79
C LEU A 135 -10.91 -0.73 -1.68
N ALA A 136 -10.66 -1.51 -2.73
CA ALA A 136 -9.55 -2.46 -2.80
C ALA A 136 -8.18 -1.76 -2.74
N GLU A 137 -8.03 -0.61 -3.40
CA GLU A 137 -6.80 0.18 -3.31
C GLU A 137 -6.66 0.89 -1.95
N ALA A 138 -7.76 1.24 -1.28
CA ALA A 138 -7.72 1.76 0.08
C ALA A 138 -7.25 0.69 1.08
N GLU A 139 -7.77 -0.54 1.01
CA GLU A 139 -7.28 -1.66 1.83
C GLU A 139 -5.79 -1.90 1.58
N ARG A 140 -5.40 -2.00 0.31
CA ARG A 140 -4.00 -2.17 -0.07
C ARG A 140 -3.14 -1.05 0.49
N THR A 141 -3.59 0.20 0.47
CA THR A 141 -2.85 1.34 1.03
C THR A 141 -2.63 1.16 2.54
N VAL A 142 -3.65 0.75 3.29
CA VAL A 142 -3.54 0.49 4.74
C VAL A 142 -2.58 -0.66 5.02
N VAL A 143 -2.69 -1.77 4.26
CA VAL A 143 -1.80 -2.93 4.39
C VAL A 143 -0.36 -2.56 4.05
N LEU A 144 -0.12 -1.78 2.99
CA LEU A 144 1.22 -1.31 2.63
C LEU A 144 1.83 -0.42 3.72
N GLN A 145 1.04 0.42 4.39
CA GLN A 145 1.52 1.21 5.52
C GLN A 145 1.88 0.33 6.72
N TYR A 146 1.05 -0.66 7.02
CA TYR A 146 1.33 -1.64 8.07
C TYR A 146 2.64 -2.40 7.79
N LEU A 147 2.81 -2.92 6.57
CA LEU A 147 4.04 -3.59 6.15
C LEU A 147 5.24 -2.66 6.24
N SER A 148 5.14 -1.45 5.69
CA SER A 148 6.21 -0.44 5.76
C SER A 148 6.60 -0.11 7.19
N ALA A 149 5.63 -0.04 8.10
CA ALA A 149 5.85 0.18 9.51
C ALA A 149 6.64 -0.96 10.17
N LEU A 150 6.30 -2.23 9.86
CA LEU A 150 7.06 -3.39 10.34
C LEU A 150 8.50 -3.40 9.84
N MET A 151 8.72 -3.00 8.58
CA MET A 151 10.05 -3.03 7.98
C MET A 151 11.00 -1.96 8.52
N GLN A 152 10.53 -0.98 9.29
CA GLN A 152 11.36 0.11 9.85
C GLN A 152 12.26 -0.30 11.03
N ARG A 153 12.33 -1.59 11.40
CA ARG A 153 13.21 -2.14 12.45
C ARG A 153 13.08 -1.42 13.82
N ARG A 154 11.88 -0.91 14.13
CA ARG A 154 11.58 -0.18 15.38
C ARG A 154 11.39 -1.08 16.60
N LEU A 155 11.11 -2.36 16.36
CA LEU A 155 10.89 -3.36 17.38
C LEU A 155 11.76 -4.58 17.07
N VAL A 156 12.34 -5.15 18.13
CA VAL A 156 13.03 -6.43 18.13
C VAL A 156 12.50 -7.22 19.31
N CYS A 157 11.97 -8.41 19.04
CA CYS A 157 11.44 -9.30 20.07
C CYS A 157 12.58 -9.85 20.93
N ARG A 158 12.41 -9.84 22.25
CA ARG A 158 13.44 -10.23 23.24
C ARG A 158 13.41 -11.72 23.61
N GLY A 159 12.46 -12.49 23.08
CA GLY A 159 12.31 -13.90 23.39
C GLY A 159 11.04 -14.48 22.79
N ALA A 160 10.79 -15.76 23.08
CA ALA A 160 9.63 -16.49 22.56
C ALA A 160 8.30 -15.82 22.94
N GLU A 161 8.19 -15.31 24.16
CA GLU A 161 6.97 -14.64 24.64
C GLU A 161 6.62 -13.40 23.81
N GLU A 162 7.58 -12.47 23.59
CA GLU A 162 7.32 -11.28 22.76
C GLU A 162 7.05 -11.66 21.29
N ARG A 163 7.64 -12.74 20.77
CA ARG A 163 7.34 -13.24 19.43
C ARG A 163 5.93 -13.79 19.32
N ASN A 164 5.48 -14.55 20.32
CA ASN A 164 4.12 -15.07 20.38
C ASN A 164 3.13 -13.91 20.47
N GLN A 165 3.38 -12.91 21.33
CA GLN A 165 2.57 -11.69 21.42
C GLN A 165 2.54 -10.93 20.10
N ALA A 166 3.67 -10.75 19.42
CA ALA A 166 3.73 -10.09 18.11
C ALA A 166 2.92 -10.84 17.05
N ALA A 167 2.97 -12.17 17.06
CA ALA A 167 2.20 -13.02 16.18
C ALA A 167 0.69 -12.94 16.45
N GLU A 168 0.27 -13.06 17.71
CA GLU A 168 -1.13 -12.91 18.12
C GLU A 168 -1.67 -11.53 17.76
N ARG A 169 -0.87 -10.48 18.00
CA ARG A 169 -1.21 -9.11 17.63
C ARG A 169 -1.40 -8.96 16.13
N MET A 170 -0.44 -9.44 15.33
CA MET A 170 -0.54 -9.40 13.87
C MET A 170 -1.76 -10.17 13.33
N GLN A 171 -2.13 -11.28 13.97
CA GLN A 171 -3.34 -12.02 13.61
C GLN A 171 -4.61 -11.24 13.93
N HIS A 172 -4.66 -10.59 15.09
CA HIS A 172 -5.79 -9.76 15.47
C HIS A 172 -5.92 -8.56 14.53
N ASP A 173 -4.81 -7.85 14.26
CA ASP A 173 -4.73 -6.73 13.33
C ASP A 173 -5.22 -7.13 11.92
N ALA A 174 -4.77 -8.28 11.41
CA ALA A 174 -5.21 -8.82 10.12
C ALA A 174 -6.73 -9.07 10.08
N THR A 175 -7.28 -9.58 11.19
CA THR A 175 -8.71 -9.87 11.31
C THR A 175 -9.53 -8.58 11.38
N GLN A 176 -9.08 -7.59 12.16
CA GLN A 176 -9.72 -6.27 12.24
C GLN A 176 -9.74 -5.57 10.88
N LEU A 177 -8.61 -5.51 10.17
CA LEU A 177 -8.55 -4.92 8.83
C LEU A 177 -9.45 -5.65 7.84
N ARG A 178 -9.42 -6.98 7.82
CA ARG A 178 -10.31 -7.78 6.98
C ARG A 178 -11.78 -7.44 7.25
N ASN A 179 -12.20 -7.48 8.51
CA ASN A 179 -13.60 -7.23 8.88
C ASN A 179 -14.03 -5.80 8.53
N LEU A 180 -13.18 -4.81 8.81
CA LEU A 180 -13.43 -3.42 8.43
C LEU A 180 -13.76 -3.29 6.94
N PHE A 181 -12.94 -3.88 6.06
CA PHE A 181 -13.15 -3.73 4.63
C PHE A 181 -14.31 -4.57 4.11
N LEU A 182 -14.60 -5.74 4.72
CA LEU A 182 -15.83 -6.49 4.44
C LEU A 182 -17.08 -5.67 4.81
N ASP A 183 -17.08 -5.01 5.97
CA ASP A 183 -18.18 -4.16 6.44
C ASP A 183 -18.37 -2.91 5.55
N LEU A 184 -17.29 -2.40 4.97
CA LEU A 184 -17.33 -1.34 3.96
C LEU A 184 -17.80 -1.83 2.58
N GLY A 185 -17.97 -3.14 2.39
CA GLY A 185 -18.50 -3.77 1.19
C GLY A 185 -17.44 -4.24 0.19
N LEU A 186 -16.18 -4.43 0.60
CA LEU A 186 -15.14 -5.00 -0.24
C LEU A 186 -15.37 -6.50 -0.45
N GLU A 187 -15.12 -7.00 -1.66
CA GLU A 187 -15.21 -8.43 -1.95
C GLU A 187 -14.05 -9.22 -1.33
N GLU A 188 -14.33 -10.36 -0.69
CA GLU A 188 -13.33 -11.21 -0.04
C GLU A 188 -12.16 -11.62 -0.96
N SER A 189 -12.45 -11.80 -2.25
CA SER A 189 -11.52 -12.27 -3.28
C SER A 189 -10.34 -11.33 -3.56
N VAL A 190 -10.47 -10.05 -3.23
CA VAL A 190 -9.44 -9.02 -3.53
C VAL A 190 -8.66 -8.56 -2.29
N HIS A 191 -8.90 -9.18 -1.13
CA HIS A 191 -8.28 -8.76 0.13
C HIS A 191 -6.75 -8.90 0.15
N CYS A 192 -6.09 -7.89 0.69
CA CYS A 192 -4.64 -7.89 0.92
C CYS A 192 -4.24 -8.24 2.36
N ALA A 193 -5.16 -8.13 3.34
CA ALA A 193 -4.88 -8.44 4.76
C ALA A 193 -4.26 -9.84 5.04
N PRO A 194 -4.53 -10.92 4.25
CA PRO A 194 -3.93 -12.24 4.48
C PRO A 194 -2.39 -12.26 4.49
N VAL A 195 -1.71 -11.29 3.88
CA VAL A 195 -0.24 -11.18 3.94
C VAL A 195 0.28 -11.14 5.39
N LEU A 196 -0.47 -10.50 6.30
CA LEU A 196 -0.11 -10.38 7.70
C LEU A 196 -0.16 -11.75 8.40
N LEU A 197 -1.04 -12.65 7.98
CA LEU A 197 -1.10 -14.01 8.53
C LEU A 197 0.09 -14.86 8.06
N THR A 198 0.58 -14.62 6.83
CA THR A 198 1.82 -15.26 6.34
C THR A 198 3.03 -14.77 7.13
N LEU A 199 3.12 -13.46 7.39
CA LEU A 199 4.20 -12.88 8.21
C LEU A 199 4.18 -13.34 9.67
N ARG A 200 2.97 -13.48 10.23
CA ARG A 200 2.77 -14.06 11.56
C ARG A 200 3.42 -15.44 11.69
N ASN A 201 3.29 -16.30 10.67
CA ASN A 201 3.88 -17.64 10.71
C ASN A 201 5.39 -17.60 10.86
N LEU A 202 6.05 -16.69 10.13
CA LEU A 202 7.49 -16.48 10.22
C LEU A 202 7.92 -15.98 11.62
N LEU A 203 7.14 -15.08 12.22
CA LEU A 203 7.41 -14.58 13.58
C LEU A 203 7.20 -15.65 14.66
N ASN A 204 6.18 -16.50 14.50
CA ASN A 204 5.80 -17.54 15.45
C ASN A 204 6.48 -18.90 15.20
N LEU A 205 7.40 -18.98 14.24
CA LEU A 205 8.10 -20.25 13.95
C LEU A 205 8.93 -20.68 15.17
N HIS A 206 8.71 -21.86 15.72
CA HIS A 206 9.47 -22.33 16.89
C HIS A 206 10.75 -23.07 16.49
N ASP A 207 10.67 -23.88 15.44
CA ASP A 207 11.79 -24.65 14.91
C ASP A 207 12.52 -23.86 13.80
N LEU A 208 13.67 -23.29 14.13
CA LEU A 208 14.48 -22.51 13.19
C LEU A 208 15.11 -23.35 12.06
N THR A 209 15.10 -24.69 12.16
CA THR A 209 15.53 -25.53 11.04
C THR A 209 14.57 -25.44 9.85
N MET A 210 13.32 -25.06 10.11
CA MET A 210 12.27 -24.88 9.11
C MET A 210 12.23 -23.46 8.52
N LEU A 211 13.14 -22.57 8.95
CA LEU A 211 13.12 -21.15 8.56
C LEU A 211 13.22 -20.96 7.04
N GLY A 212 14.08 -21.73 6.37
CA GLY A 212 14.21 -21.69 4.92
C GLY A 212 12.92 -22.08 4.19
N LEU A 213 12.15 -23.04 4.73
CA LEU A 213 10.87 -23.46 4.16
C LEU A 213 9.81 -22.35 4.28
N GLU A 214 9.72 -21.70 5.44
CA GLU A 214 8.78 -20.57 5.64
C GLU A 214 9.12 -19.39 4.73
N VAL A 215 10.41 -19.09 4.53
CA VAL A 215 10.84 -18.04 3.60
C VAL A 215 10.54 -18.41 2.14
N ALA A 216 10.76 -19.67 1.75
CA ALA A 216 10.38 -20.15 0.42
C ALA A 216 8.86 -20.07 0.21
N SER A 217 8.05 -20.45 1.21
CA SER A 217 6.59 -20.33 1.20
C SER A 217 6.13 -18.87 1.07
N LEU A 218 6.77 -17.95 1.80
CA LEU A 218 6.52 -16.52 1.69
C LEU A 218 6.75 -16.02 0.26
N ARG A 219 7.87 -16.41 -0.38
CA ARG A 219 8.16 -16.05 -1.78
C ARG A 219 7.17 -16.64 -2.78
N GLN A 220 6.69 -17.86 -2.54
CA GLN A 220 5.68 -18.47 -3.42
C GLN A 220 4.34 -17.71 -3.36
N GLN A 221 3.94 -17.26 -2.17
CA GLN A 221 2.73 -16.45 -2.00
C GLN A 221 2.92 -15.02 -2.48
N PHE A 222 4.10 -14.43 -2.25
CA PHE A 222 4.41 -13.04 -2.60
C PHE A 222 5.73 -12.97 -3.38
N PRO A 223 5.69 -13.17 -4.72
CA PRO A 223 6.87 -13.20 -5.57
C PRO A 223 7.73 -11.93 -5.56
N ASP A 224 7.16 -10.81 -5.14
CA ASP A 224 7.82 -9.51 -5.09
C ASP A 224 8.54 -9.23 -3.75
N VAL A 225 8.57 -10.20 -2.84
CA VAL A 225 9.42 -10.17 -1.65
C VAL A 225 10.90 -10.27 -2.02
N ASN A 226 11.76 -9.57 -1.28
CA ASN A 226 13.21 -9.53 -1.54
C ASN A 226 14.00 -9.80 -0.25
N GLU A 227 15.33 -9.88 -0.38
CA GLU A 227 16.24 -10.20 0.74
C GLU A 227 16.17 -9.16 1.86
N ASP A 228 15.92 -7.89 1.55
CA ASP A 228 15.82 -6.82 2.54
C ASP A 228 14.54 -6.93 3.37
N HIS A 229 13.41 -7.28 2.73
CA HIS A 229 12.15 -7.55 3.43
C HIS A 229 12.29 -8.72 4.39
N VAL A 230 12.88 -9.83 3.94
CA VAL A 230 13.14 -10.98 4.81
C VAL A 230 14.09 -10.58 5.93
N SER A 231 15.17 -9.87 5.64
CA SER A 231 16.10 -9.39 6.65
C SER A 231 15.44 -8.53 7.73
N ALA A 232 14.53 -7.63 7.35
CA ALA A 232 13.79 -6.79 8.28
C ALA A 232 12.85 -7.61 9.19
N LEU A 233 12.19 -8.64 8.65
CA LEU A 233 11.35 -9.56 9.42
C LEU A 233 12.17 -10.40 10.41
N LEU A 234 13.34 -10.89 9.99
CA LEU A 234 14.25 -11.62 10.87
C LEU A 234 14.84 -10.72 11.95
N ASP A 235 15.07 -9.43 11.65
CA ASP A 235 15.46 -8.43 12.65
C ASP A 235 14.36 -8.20 13.69
N LEU A 236 13.10 -8.08 13.25
CA LEU A 236 11.94 -7.98 14.15
C LEU A 236 11.85 -9.20 15.09
N ARG A 237 12.18 -10.39 14.57
CA ARG A 237 12.13 -11.65 15.30
C ARG A 237 13.20 -11.79 16.38
N GLY A 238 14.43 -11.33 16.11
CA GLY A 238 15.49 -11.10 17.10
C GLY A 238 16.28 -12.31 17.61
N ASP A 239 15.99 -13.54 17.17
CA ASP A 239 16.65 -14.78 17.64
C ASP A 239 17.40 -15.57 16.56
N VAL A 240 17.57 -14.98 15.38
CA VAL A 240 18.14 -15.67 14.22
C VAL A 240 19.64 -15.38 14.11
N SER A 241 20.46 -16.43 14.13
CA SER A 241 21.91 -16.32 13.96
C SER A 241 22.28 -15.83 12.55
N ARG A 242 23.54 -15.41 12.37
CA ARG A 242 24.02 -14.98 11.05
C ARG A 242 23.96 -16.13 10.03
N GLU A 243 24.33 -17.34 10.43
CA GLU A 243 24.30 -18.53 9.59
C GLU A 243 22.87 -18.90 9.20
N GLN A 244 21.95 -18.90 10.17
CA GLN A 244 20.52 -19.16 9.94
C GLN A 244 19.90 -18.12 9.00
N ARG A 245 20.27 -16.84 9.16
CA ARG A 245 19.82 -15.77 8.26
C ARG A 245 20.29 -16.00 6.83
N LEU A 246 21.58 -16.32 6.64
CA LEU A 246 22.12 -16.56 5.30
C LEU A 246 21.44 -17.76 4.63
N ALA A 247 21.20 -18.83 5.38
CA ALA A 247 20.47 -20.01 4.89
C ALA A 247 19.01 -19.67 4.53
N ALA A 248 18.34 -18.86 5.33
CA ALA A 248 16.97 -18.43 5.04
C ALA A 248 16.90 -17.54 3.79
N ILE A 249 17.85 -16.62 3.63
CA ILE A 249 17.94 -15.75 2.45
C ILE A 249 18.28 -16.56 1.20
N SER A 250 19.17 -17.56 1.27
CA SER A 250 19.47 -18.41 0.12
C SER A 250 18.22 -19.18 -0.36
N SER A 251 17.33 -19.55 0.56
CA SER A 251 16.04 -20.17 0.21
C SER A 251 15.11 -19.26 -0.62
N LEU A 252 15.33 -17.94 -0.65
CA LEU A 252 14.64 -17.05 -1.60
C LEU A 252 15.09 -17.26 -3.05
N GLN A 253 16.28 -17.80 -3.28
CA GLN A 253 16.82 -18.06 -4.61
C GLN A 253 16.54 -19.51 -5.03
N ASP A 254 16.38 -20.39 -4.05
CA ASP A 254 16.06 -21.80 -4.28
C ASP A 254 14.62 -21.98 -4.78
N GLY A 255 14.46 -22.78 -5.85
CA GLY A 255 13.17 -23.13 -6.43
C GLY A 255 12.76 -22.30 -7.66
N PRO A 256 11.84 -22.85 -8.49
CA PRO A 256 11.39 -22.20 -9.72
C PRO A 256 10.78 -20.84 -9.41
N GLN A 257 10.96 -19.89 -10.34
CA GLN A 257 10.31 -18.58 -10.26
C GLN A 257 8.80 -18.78 -10.12
N PRO A 258 8.17 -18.30 -9.04
CA PRO A 258 6.73 -18.45 -8.87
C PRO A 258 6.02 -17.71 -10.00
N SER A 259 5.14 -18.41 -10.71
CA SER A 259 4.22 -17.78 -11.65
C SER A 259 3.31 -16.84 -10.86
N PRO A 260 3.12 -15.58 -11.29
CA PRO A 260 2.15 -14.69 -10.66
C PRO A 260 0.79 -15.38 -10.61
N LEU A 261 0.28 -15.62 -9.41
CA LEU A 261 -1.08 -16.14 -9.26
C LEU A 261 -2.05 -15.12 -9.87
N PRO A 262 -3.05 -15.55 -10.66
CA PRO A 262 -4.04 -14.64 -11.22
C PRO A 262 -4.70 -13.83 -10.10
N GLY A 263 -4.61 -12.50 -10.18
CA GLY A 263 -5.18 -11.58 -9.18
C GLY A 263 -4.24 -11.20 -8.02
N HIS A 264 -3.02 -11.74 -7.93
CA HIS A 264 -2.07 -11.31 -6.91
C HIS A 264 -1.54 -9.90 -7.19
N ARG A 265 -1.75 -9.00 -6.23
CA ARG A 265 -1.33 -7.60 -6.28
C ARG A 265 0.03 -7.46 -5.61
N ALA A 266 0.94 -6.70 -6.22
CA ALA A 266 2.27 -6.45 -5.65
C ALA A 266 2.18 -5.76 -4.27
N LEU A 267 2.89 -6.27 -3.26
CA LEU A 267 2.91 -5.66 -1.93
C LEU A 267 4.32 -5.23 -1.56
N PHE A 268 5.23 -6.19 -1.52
CA PHE A 268 6.59 -5.97 -1.05
C PHE A 268 7.40 -5.03 -1.95
N SER A 269 7.24 -5.09 -3.27
CA SER A 269 7.92 -4.15 -4.18
C SER A 269 7.51 -2.68 -3.99
N LEU A 270 6.38 -2.42 -3.32
CA LEU A 270 5.89 -1.07 -2.99
C LEU A 270 6.24 -0.66 -1.56
N VAL A 271 6.74 -1.59 -0.74
CA VAL A 271 7.20 -1.31 0.62
C VAL A 271 8.66 -0.88 0.55
N PRO A 272 9.03 0.30 1.08
CA PRO A 272 10.43 0.67 1.18
C PRO A 272 11.16 -0.30 2.10
N ALA A 273 12.09 -1.08 1.55
CA ALA A 273 13.05 -1.83 2.33
C ALA A 273 13.86 -0.87 3.23
N PRO A 274 14.13 -1.22 4.50
CA PRO A 274 14.93 -0.38 5.38
C PRO A 274 16.33 -0.25 4.77
N THR A 275 16.67 0.95 4.33
CA THR A 275 18.05 1.27 3.96
C THR A 275 18.95 0.93 5.13
N PRO A 276 20.01 0.12 4.95
CA PRO A 276 20.97 -0.11 6.03
C PRO A 276 21.50 1.27 6.44
N ALA A 277 21.50 1.55 7.75
CA ALA A 277 22.16 2.73 8.27
C ALA A 277 23.58 2.72 7.72
N SER A 278 23.94 3.73 6.93
CA SER A 278 25.32 3.93 6.53
C SER A 278 26.12 4.06 7.81
N SER A 279 26.97 3.07 8.09
CA SER A 279 28.01 3.19 9.09
C SER A 279 28.92 4.31 8.62
N SER A 280 28.58 5.53 9.02
CA SER A 280 29.47 6.68 8.96
C SER A 280 30.54 6.41 10.00
N CYS A 281 31.52 5.58 9.61
CA CYS A 281 32.82 5.54 10.27
C CYS A 281 33.39 6.94 10.11
N LEU A 282 33.23 7.74 11.17
CA LEU A 282 34.02 8.95 11.40
C LEU A 282 35.49 8.50 11.40
N LEU A 283 36.13 8.61 10.24
CA LEU A 283 37.59 8.59 10.14
C LEU A 283 38.07 9.82 10.90
N GLY A 284 38.49 9.55 12.13
CA GLY A 284 39.18 10.49 12.98
C GLY A 284 40.37 11.11 12.24
N THR A 285 40.49 12.41 12.43
CA THR A 285 41.62 13.25 12.09
C THR A 285 42.95 12.65 12.56
N CYS A 286 43.89 12.52 11.62
CA CYS A 286 45.32 12.48 11.88
C CYS A 286 46.05 13.28 10.78
N ALA A 287 46.35 14.54 11.06
CA ALA A 287 47.54 15.28 10.62
C ALA A 287 47.60 16.61 11.39
#